data_AF-A0A9D6JHS4-F1
#
_entry.id   AF-A0A9D6JHS4-F1
#
_cell.length_a   1.000
_cell.length_b   1.000
_cell.length_c   1.000
_cell.angle_alpha   90.00
_cell.angle_beta   90.00
_cell.angle_gamma   90.00
#
_symmetry.space_group_name_H-M   'P 1'
#
loop_
_entity.id
_entity.type
_entity.pdbx_description
1 polymer ?
#
loop_
_entity_poly.entity_id
_entity_poly.type
_entity_poly.pdbx_seq_one_letter_code
_entity_poly.pdbx_strand_id
1 'polypeptide(L)'
;MLDTLHQNDSVDNSKYHEKIWREQINLVAENAVVSNVFSWLLALVIAVMLWSHHSHDLIIGWLSIMSLIAGLRIVITVVEHRSRGNDQLHKPVAILFLGGILITAFGWGVAAYTLFPSQPAELQLLMGLVLAGIVAGGMPVMAPVIRLYVAYAGLVLAPLAIKLILLGSQYYVVAAMSLLFWLSMAMTGYRVNKAILSNLELRFNNESLIKFLSHARNESEDINEELAKEIDQRKRIEKELNKSKELAESASKAKSEFLANMSHEIRTPMNGILGTLQLLRETPMAESQREYVSIAYNSGEALLSLLNDILDFSKIEAGKMTLESIPFELAQLIKELRILLKNKADERGVTLVGEIDQRVPKVIKGDPVRIRQILANLMTNAIKFTDKGEVKIRVDVLALEEKSVRLRMEVIDTGIGISEEAQRKLFNAFTQAAGS
;
A
#
# COMPACT_ATOMS: atom_id res chain seq x y z
N MET A 1 15.56 -4.21 -2.66
CA MET A 1 14.71 -3.40 -3.56
C MET A 1 15.52 -2.37 -4.34
N LEU A 2 16.57 -1.74 -3.76
CA LEU A 2 17.55 -0.92 -4.50
C LEU A 2 18.62 -1.76 -5.24
N ASP A 3 19.05 -2.91 -4.71
CA ASP A 3 20.05 -3.77 -5.37
C ASP A 3 19.51 -4.52 -6.61
N THR A 4 18.20 -4.69 -6.70
CA THR A 4 17.51 -5.30 -7.85
C THR A 4 17.44 -4.36 -9.06
N LEU A 5 17.72 -3.07 -8.91
CA LEU A 5 17.76 -2.10 -10.01
C LEU A 5 19.12 -2.16 -10.73
N HIS A 6 20.23 -2.30 -10.01
CA HIS A 6 21.57 -2.27 -10.61
C HIS A 6 21.95 -3.51 -11.43
N GLN A 7 21.36 -4.68 -11.16
CA GLN A 7 21.60 -5.88 -11.98
C GLN A 7 20.85 -5.84 -13.32
N ASN A 8 19.72 -5.11 -13.37
CA ASN A 8 18.93 -4.94 -14.60
C ASN A 8 19.56 -3.92 -15.57
N ASP A 9 20.31 -2.93 -15.06
CA ASP A 9 20.94 -1.88 -15.87
C ASP A 9 21.93 -2.44 -16.91
N SER A 10 22.71 -3.47 -16.59
CA SER A 10 23.75 -3.99 -17.51
C SER A 10 23.20 -4.76 -18.71
N VAL A 11 22.11 -5.51 -18.51
CA VAL A 11 21.41 -6.26 -19.58
C VAL A 11 20.59 -5.30 -20.42
N ASP A 12 19.96 -4.30 -19.80
CA ASP A 12 19.16 -3.29 -20.47
C ASP A 12 20.03 -2.36 -21.34
N ASN A 13 21.24 -2.00 -20.89
CA ASN A 13 22.15 -1.18 -21.68
C ASN A 13 22.61 -1.86 -22.98
N SER A 14 22.80 -3.19 -22.97
CA SER A 14 23.18 -3.94 -24.18
C SER A 14 22.06 -3.96 -25.22
N LYS A 15 20.81 -4.15 -24.77
CA LYS A 15 19.62 -4.12 -25.62
C LYS A 15 19.32 -2.70 -26.10
N TYR A 16 19.56 -1.71 -25.25
CA TYR A 16 19.40 -0.29 -25.56
C TYR A 16 20.36 0.17 -26.66
N HIS A 17 21.65 -0.16 -26.54
CA HIS A 17 22.63 0.11 -27.59
C HIS A 17 22.31 -0.61 -28.90
N GLU A 18 21.82 -1.86 -28.83
CA GLU A 18 21.41 -2.59 -30.03
C GLU A 18 20.15 -1.98 -30.68
N LYS A 19 19.22 -1.45 -29.89
CA LYS A 19 18.02 -0.75 -30.37
C LYS A 19 18.40 0.56 -31.07
N ILE A 20 19.30 1.35 -30.48
CA ILE A 20 19.83 2.58 -31.10
C ILE A 20 20.53 2.25 -32.41
N TRP A 21 21.41 1.25 -32.42
CA TRP A 21 22.14 0.87 -33.63
C TRP A 21 21.22 0.44 -34.77
N ARG A 22 20.16 -0.32 -34.45
CA ARG A 22 19.13 -0.71 -35.43
C ARG A 22 18.42 0.51 -36.01
N GLU A 23 18.01 1.45 -35.15
CA GLU A 23 17.32 2.66 -35.60
C GLU A 23 18.22 3.56 -36.45
N GLN A 24 19.52 3.65 -36.13
CA GLN A 24 20.49 4.36 -36.97
C GLN A 24 20.57 3.78 -38.38
N ILE A 25 20.57 2.45 -38.52
CA ILE A 25 20.59 1.80 -39.85
C ILE A 25 19.27 2.04 -40.59
N ASN A 26 18.14 1.96 -39.89
CA ASN A 26 16.83 2.23 -40.48
C ASN A 26 16.76 3.64 -41.09
N LEU A 27 17.25 4.65 -40.37
CA LEU A 27 17.31 6.03 -40.84
C LEU A 27 18.18 6.19 -42.10
N VAL A 28 19.30 5.46 -42.19
CA VAL A 28 20.16 5.44 -43.39
C VAL A 28 19.43 4.76 -44.55
N ALA A 29 18.79 3.62 -44.30
CA ALA A 29 18.15 2.80 -45.32
C ALA A 29 16.88 3.44 -45.89
N GLU A 30 16.13 4.22 -45.10
CA GLU A 30 14.91 4.92 -45.53
C GLU A 30 15.16 5.87 -46.71
N ASN A 31 16.28 6.59 -46.72
CA ASN A 31 16.63 7.55 -47.76
C ASN A 31 17.61 6.99 -48.82
N ALA A 32 17.97 5.71 -48.71
CA ALA A 32 19.04 5.12 -49.51
C ALA A 32 18.71 4.96 -50.99
N VAL A 33 17.46 4.63 -51.34
CA VAL A 33 17.04 4.45 -52.74
C VAL A 33 17.16 5.76 -53.51
N VAL A 34 16.64 6.85 -52.93
CA VAL A 34 16.69 8.19 -53.54
C VAL A 34 18.13 8.64 -53.74
N SER A 35 18.97 8.50 -52.70
CA SER A 35 20.40 8.84 -52.79
C SER A 35 21.13 8.02 -53.84
N ASN A 36 20.81 6.72 -53.97
CA ASN A 36 21.44 5.84 -54.94
C ASN A 36 21.04 6.15 -56.39
N VAL A 37 19.75 6.40 -56.64
CA VAL A 37 19.25 6.82 -57.96
C VAL A 37 19.89 8.16 -58.37
N PHE A 38 19.92 9.12 -57.44
CA PHE A 38 20.53 10.43 -57.71
C PHE A 38 22.03 10.31 -58.00
N SER A 39 22.76 9.48 -57.24
CA SER A 39 24.18 9.22 -57.50
C SER A 39 24.41 8.57 -58.87
N TRP A 40 23.57 7.63 -59.28
CA TRP A 40 23.66 7.00 -60.60
C TRP A 40 23.35 7.98 -61.74
N LEU A 41 22.33 8.84 -61.59
CA LEU A 41 22.05 9.91 -62.55
C LEU A 41 23.23 10.86 -62.71
N LEU A 42 23.90 11.21 -61.61
CA LEU A 42 25.09 12.06 -61.63
C LEU A 42 26.27 11.37 -62.33
N ALA A 43 26.40 10.05 -62.18
CA ALA A 43 27.40 9.28 -62.92
C ALA A 43 27.14 9.29 -64.44
N LEU A 44 25.88 9.20 -64.86
CA LEU A 44 25.49 9.34 -66.28
C LEU A 44 25.85 10.73 -66.82
N VAL A 45 25.57 11.79 -66.06
CA VAL A 45 25.92 13.17 -66.44
C VAL A 45 27.44 13.32 -66.62
N ILE A 46 28.24 12.80 -65.69
CA ILE A 46 29.71 12.82 -65.80
C ILE A 46 30.20 12.04 -67.02
N ALA A 47 29.63 10.87 -67.29
CA ALA A 47 30.01 10.05 -68.44
C ALA A 47 29.75 10.77 -69.77
N VAL A 48 28.59 11.44 -69.91
CA VAL A 48 28.26 12.24 -71.11
C VAL A 48 29.20 13.43 -71.27
N MET A 49 29.49 14.15 -70.18
CA MET A 49 30.33 15.34 -70.21
C MET A 49 31.80 15.04 -70.55
N LEU A 50 32.32 13.90 -70.06
CA LEU A 50 33.70 13.49 -70.33
C LEU A 50 33.87 12.73 -71.65
N TRP A 51 32.78 12.41 -72.36
CA TRP A 51 32.78 11.56 -73.54
C TRP A 51 33.77 12.01 -74.62
N SER A 52 33.84 13.31 -74.90
CA SER A 52 34.73 13.86 -75.92
C SER A 52 36.16 14.14 -75.44
N HIS A 53 36.47 13.90 -74.16
CA HIS A 53 37.74 14.32 -73.53
C HIS A 53 38.55 13.15 -72.96
N HIS A 54 37.96 11.96 -72.84
CA HIS A 54 38.62 10.76 -72.32
C HIS A 54 38.35 9.54 -73.20
N SER A 55 39.14 8.48 -73.02
CA SER A 55 38.90 7.21 -73.71
C SER A 55 37.50 6.68 -73.40
N HIS A 56 36.74 6.38 -74.45
CA HIS A 56 35.40 5.80 -74.31
C HIS A 56 35.43 4.49 -73.51
N ASP A 57 36.48 3.67 -73.66
CA ASP A 57 36.61 2.40 -72.94
C ASP A 57 36.68 2.59 -71.42
N LEU A 58 37.37 3.64 -70.96
CA LEU A 58 37.47 3.98 -69.53
C LEU A 58 36.14 4.48 -68.98
N ILE A 59 35.43 5.33 -69.75
CA ILE A 59 34.13 5.87 -69.33
C ILE A 59 33.08 4.77 -69.29
N ILE A 60 32.98 3.95 -70.34
CA ILE A 60 32.04 2.83 -70.42
C ILE A 60 32.34 1.82 -69.32
N GLY A 61 33.61 1.48 -69.10
CA GLY A 61 34.02 0.56 -68.05
C GLY A 61 33.61 1.06 -66.65
N TRP A 62 33.91 2.31 -66.33
CA TRP A 62 33.53 2.92 -65.06
C TRP A 62 32.01 3.02 -64.88
N LEU A 63 31.28 3.50 -65.90
CA LEU A 63 29.82 3.64 -65.84
C LEU A 63 29.12 2.28 -65.70
N SER A 64 29.65 1.23 -66.34
CA SER A 64 29.13 -0.14 -66.22
C SER A 64 29.29 -0.67 -64.80
N ILE A 65 30.46 -0.44 -64.18
CA ILE A 65 30.72 -0.81 -62.78
C ILE A 65 29.77 -0.03 -61.84
N MET A 66 29.62 1.28 -62.04
CA MET A 66 28.72 2.11 -61.23
C MET A 66 27.25 1.69 -61.38
N SER A 67 26.83 1.31 -62.58
CA SER A 67 25.47 0.82 -62.85
C SER A 67 25.21 -0.54 -62.19
N LEU A 68 26.20 -1.44 -62.23
CA LEU A 68 26.13 -2.72 -61.54
C LEU A 68 26.02 -2.55 -60.01
N ILE A 69 26.85 -1.69 -59.43
CA ILE A 69 26.82 -1.38 -57.99
C ILE A 69 25.45 -0.76 -57.62
N ALA A 70 24.97 0.21 -58.39
CA ALA A 70 23.68 0.85 -58.14
C ALA A 70 22.53 -0.15 -58.20
N GLY A 71 22.50 -1.03 -59.21
CA GLY A 71 21.49 -2.09 -59.35
C GLY A 71 21.50 -3.07 -58.17
N LEU A 72 22.68 -3.57 -57.79
CA LEU A 72 22.83 -4.48 -56.65
C LEU A 72 22.34 -3.83 -55.34
N ARG A 73 22.67 -2.54 -55.13
CA ARG A 73 22.22 -1.78 -53.96
C ARG A 73 20.71 -1.58 -53.92
N ILE A 74 20.05 -1.30 -55.05
CA ILE A 74 18.59 -1.21 -55.12
C ILE A 74 17.97 -2.54 -54.70
N VAL A 75 18.48 -3.66 -55.24
CA VAL A 75 17.99 -5.00 -54.89
C VAL A 75 18.13 -5.26 -53.38
N ILE A 76 19.31 -4.98 -52.81
CA ILE A 76 19.56 -5.16 -51.37
C ILE A 76 18.58 -4.31 -50.55
N THR A 77 18.41 -3.03 -50.88
CA THR A 77 17.50 -2.13 -50.14
C THR A 77 16.04 -2.53 -50.28
N VAL A 78 15.60 -3.02 -51.45
CA VAL A 78 14.22 -3.50 -51.66
C VAL A 78 13.96 -4.80 -50.90
N VAL A 79 14.91 -5.74 -50.91
CA VAL A 79 14.83 -6.99 -50.15
C VAL A 79 14.78 -6.70 -48.65
N GLU A 80 15.61 -5.75 -48.18
CA GLU A 80 15.59 -5.27 -46.80
C GLU A 80 14.24 -4.64 -46.45
N HIS A 81 13.71 -3.74 -47.29
CA HIS A 81 12.45 -3.04 -47.04
C HIS A 81 11.26 -4.00 -46.95
N ARG A 82 11.22 -5.05 -47.78
CA ARG A 82 10.18 -6.11 -47.70
C ARG A 82 10.29 -6.97 -46.45
N SER A 83 11.49 -7.10 -45.88
CA SER A 83 11.75 -7.89 -44.67
C SER A 83 11.46 -7.11 -43.37
N ARG A 84 11.11 -5.82 -43.46
CA ARG A 84 10.86 -4.92 -42.30
C ARG A 84 9.64 -5.28 -41.46
N GLY A 85 8.73 -6.13 -41.95
CA GLY A 85 7.54 -6.54 -41.21
C GLY A 85 7.80 -7.48 -40.01
N ASN A 86 9.04 -7.95 -39.81
CA ASN A 86 9.34 -9.04 -38.87
C ASN A 86 10.27 -8.66 -37.70
N ASP A 87 10.42 -7.36 -37.38
CA ASP A 87 11.16 -6.81 -36.21
C ASP A 87 12.63 -7.22 -36.04
N GLN A 88 13.20 -8.01 -36.96
CA GLN A 88 14.59 -8.45 -36.92
C GLN A 88 15.36 -7.96 -38.14
N LEU A 89 16.10 -6.86 -37.96
CA LEU A 89 17.16 -6.49 -38.88
C LEU A 89 18.28 -7.55 -38.78
N HIS A 90 18.38 -8.43 -39.78
CA HIS A 90 19.47 -9.41 -39.83
C HIS A 90 20.82 -8.66 -40.01
N LYS A 91 21.65 -8.67 -38.97
CA LYS A 91 22.98 -8.01 -38.95
C LYS A 91 23.82 -8.22 -40.23
N PRO A 92 23.87 -9.42 -40.84
CA PRO A 92 24.62 -9.63 -42.08
C PRO A 92 24.12 -8.79 -43.27
N VAL A 93 22.80 -8.63 -43.42
CA VAL A 93 22.19 -7.84 -44.50
C VAL A 93 22.50 -6.36 -44.31
N ALA A 94 22.43 -5.87 -43.07
CA ALA A 94 22.82 -4.50 -42.73
C ALA A 94 24.29 -4.21 -43.05
N ILE A 95 25.20 -5.12 -42.71
CA ILE A 95 26.63 -4.98 -43.04
C ILE A 95 26.84 -4.95 -44.56
N LEU A 96 26.16 -5.81 -45.31
CA LEU A 96 26.23 -5.84 -46.77
C LEU A 96 25.72 -4.54 -47.39
N PHE A 97 24.60 -4.01 -46.88
CA PHE A 97 24.03 -2.73 -47.29
C PHE A 97 25.00 -1.56 -47.03
N LEU A 98 25.58 -1.47 -45.83
CA LEU A 98 26.59 -0.46 -45.48
C LEU A 98 27.86 -0.59 -46.34
N GLY A 99 28.29 -1.82 -46.62
CA GLY A 99 29.42 -2.09 -47.52
C GLY A 99 29.17 -1.59 -48.94
N GLY A 100 27.95 -1.77 -49.48
CA GLY A 100 27.57 -1.27 -50.80
C GLY A 100 27.71 0.25 -50.94
N ILE A 101 27.41 1.01 -49.87
CA ILE A 101 27.60 2.46 -49.82
C ILE A 101 29.08 2.83 -50.00
N LEU A 102 29.98 2.15 -49.28
CA LEU A 102 31.42 2.40 -49.38
C LEU A 102 32.00 1.97 -50.73
N ILE A 103 31.50 0.88 -51.32
CA ILE A 103 31.89 0.46 -52.68
C ILE A 103 31.51 1.53 -53.72
N THR A 104 30.33 2.16 -53.56
CA THR A 104 29.91 3.29 -54.43
C THR A 104 30.84 4.49 -54.27
N ALA A 105 31.20 4.82 -53.02
CA ALA A 105 32.14 5.89 -52.70
C ALA A 105 33.52 5.66 -53.33
N PHE A 106 34.01 4.43 -53.25
CA PHE A 106 35.25 4.02 -53.89
C PHE A 106 35.19 4.17 -55.41
N GLY A 107 34.08 3.79 -56.05
CA GLY A 107 33.86 4.01 -57.48
C GLY A 107 33.95 5.48 -57.90
N TRP A 108 33.41 6.40 -57.08
CA TRP A 108 33.58 7.85 -57.27
C TRP A 108 35.02 8.31 -57.06
N GLY A 109 35.73 7.77 -56.07
CA GLY A 109 37.16 8.01 -55.87
C GLY A 109 38.02 7.57 -57.05
N VAL A 110 37.71 6.41 -57.65
CA VAL A 110 38.38 5.94 -58.88
C VAL A 110 38.16 6.91 -60.04
N ALA A 111 36.94 7.39 -60.25
CA ALA A 111 36.67 8.43 -61.26
C ALA A 111 37.44 9.72 -60.97
N ALA A 112 37.45 10.16 -59.71
CA ALA A 112 38.17 11.37 -59.30
C ALA A 112 39.69 11.29 -59.54
N TYR A 113 40.27 10.09 -59.60
CA TYR A 113 41.69 9.89 -59.89
C TYR A 113 41.98 9.66 -61.38
N THR A 114 41.17 8.83 -62.04
CA THR A 114 41.41 8.34 -63.40
C THR A 114 40.77 9.20 -64.49
N LEU A 115 39.59 9.75 -64.23
CA LEU A 115 38.78 10.55 -65.16
C LEU A 115 38.86 12.05 -64.87
N PHE A 116 39.78 12.49 -64.01
CA PHE A 116 39.96 13.91 -63.74
C PHE A 116 40.57 14.60 -64.97
N PRO A 117 39.86 15.56 -65.59
CA PRO A 117 40.28 16.16 -66.85
C PRO A 117 41.49 17.08 -66.64
N SER A 118 42.48 17.02 -67.54
CA SER A 118 43.62 17.94 -67.52
C SER A 118 43.28 19.32 -68.09
N GLN A 119 42.38 19.37 -69.08
CA GLN A 119 41.74 20.56 -69.67
C GLN A 119 40.40 20.16 -70.32
N PRO A 120 39.45 21.09 -70.57
CA PRO A 120 39.41 22.48 -70.10
C PRO A 120 39.07 22.61 -68.61
N ALA A 121 39.34 23.79 -68.03
CA ALA A 121 39.11 24.08 -66.61
C ALA A 121 37.64 23.95 -66.19
N GLU A 122 36.71 24.14 -67.12
CA GLU A 122 35.27 23.98 -66.92
C GLU A 122 34.90 22.56 -66.46
N LEU A 123 35.52 21.53 -67.05
CA LEU A 123 35.27 20.14 -66.68
C LEU A 123 35.88 19.80 -65.31
N GLN A 124 36.97 20.45 -64.93
CA GLN A 124 37.58 20.30 -63.61
C GLN A 124 36.68 20.88 -62.51
N LEU A 125 36.14 22.08 -62.73
CA LEU A 125 35.19 22.71 -61.82
C LEU A 125 33.93 21.85 -61.67
N LEU A 126 33.40 21.34 -62.78
CA LEU A 126 32.22 20.47 -62.78
C LEU A 126 32.47 19.18 -61.99
N MET A 127 33.61 18.51 -62.22
CA MET A 127 33.98 17.30 -61.47
C MET A 127 34.11 17.60 -59.97
N GLY A 128 34.79 18.68 -59.60
CA GLY A 128 34.90 19.12 -58.21
C GLY A 128 33.54 19.42 -57.57
N LEU A 129 32.65 20.11 -58.28
CA LEU A 129 31.29 20.42 -57.83
C LEU A 129 30.46 19.15 -57.62
N VAL A 130 30.55 18.19 -58.54
CA VAL A 130 29.88 16.90 -58.44
C VAL A 130 30.35 16.11 -57.23
N LEU A 131 31.66 15.97 -57.04
CA LEU A 131 32.24 15.24 -55.90
C LEU A 131 31.91 15.92 -54.57
N ALA A 132 32.00 17.26 -54.50
CA ALA A 132 31.60 18.02 -53.33
C ALA A 132 30.09 17.86 -53.04
N GLY A 133 29.25 17.90 -54.07
CA GLY A 133 27.80 17.68 -53.96
C GLY A 133 27.43 16.28 -53.48
N ILE A 134 28.15 15.25 -53.93
CA ILE A 134 27.99 13.86 -53.48
C ILE A 134 28.32 13.72 -51.99
N VAL A 135 29.40 14.35 -51.53
CA VAL A 135 29.77 14.33 -50.11
C VAL A 135 28.78 15.15 -49.27
N ALA A 136 28.43 16.35 -49.73
CA ALA A 136 27.46 17.20 -49.04
C ALA A 136 26.08 16.54 -48.92
N GLY A 137 25.55 16.00 -50.02
CA GLY A 137 24.25 15.34 -50.08
C GLY A 137 24.20 14.01 -49.33
N GLY A 138 25.34 13.32 -49.20
CA GLY A 138 25.44 12.09 -48.41
C GLY A 138 25.38 12.32 -46.90
N MET A 139 25.70 13.53 -46.42
CA MET A 139 25.83 13.81 -44.99
C MET A 139 24.53 13.59 -44.21
N PRO A 140 23.37 14.20 -44.56
CA PRO A 140 22.15 14.01 -43.79
C PRO A 140 21.68 12.54 -43.75
N VAL A 141 21.98 11.78 -44.81
CA VAL A 141 21.59 10.37 -44.94
C VAL A 141 22.48 9.45 -44.09
N MET A 142 23.79 9.69 -44.06
CA MET A 142 24.76 8.79 -43.42
C MET A 142 25.24 9.26 -42.05
N ALA A 143 24.94 10.51 -41.66
CA ALA A 143 25.26 11.05 -40.35
C ALA A 143 24.74 10.20 -39.17
N PRO A 144 23.61 9.45 -39.22
CA PRO A 144 23.25 8.52 -38.17
C PRO A 144 24.37 7.53 -37.84
N VAL A 145 25.18 7.12 -38.82
CA VAL A 145 26.34 6.23 -38.64
C VAL A 145 27.62 6.98 -39.01
N ILE A 146 28.13 7.83 -38.12
CA ILE A 146 29.23 8.76 -38.43
C ILE A 146 30.48 8.09 -39.02
N ARG A 147 30.84 6.89 -38.57
CA ARG A 147 31.99 6.14 -39.10
C ARG A 147 31.82 5.78 -40.58
N LEU A 148 30.59 5.45 -40.99
CA LEU A 148 30.25 5.22 -42.40
C LEU A 148 30.43 6.50 -43.21
N TYR A 149 29.89 7.62 -42.72
CA TYR A 149 29.96 8.89 -43.43
C TYR A 149 31.39 9.41 -43.60
N VAL A 150 32.23 9.34 -42.56
CA VAL A 150 33.63 9.77 -42.64
C VAL A 150 34.41 8.92 -43.64
N ALA A 151 34.20 7.60 -43.61
CA ALA A 151 34.81 6.68 -44.58
C ALA A 151 34.33 6.95 -46.01
N TYR A 152 33.03 7.16 -46.21
CA TYR A 152 32.43 7.52 -47.48
C TYR A 152 33.04 8.80 -48.06
N ALA A 153 33.06 9.88 -47.27
CA ALA A 153 33.60 11.17 -47.71
C ALA A 153 35.10 11.09 -48.01
N GLY A 154 35.85 10.32 -47.22
CA GLY A 154 37.27 10.06 -47.46
C GLY A 154 37.53 9.30 -48.75
N LEU A 155 36.74 8.26 -49.05
CA LEU A 155 36.87 7.47 -50.28
C LEU A 155 36.58 8.30 -51.55
N VAL A 156 35.72 9.31 -51.46
CA VAL A 156 35.41 10.22 -52.58
C VAL A 156 36.49 11.29 -52.75
N LEU A 157 36.90 11.96 -51.67
CA LEU A 157 37.75 13.16 -51.76
C LEU A 157 39.26 12.90 -51.66
N ALA A 158 39.70 11.84 -50.97
CA ALA A 158 41.13 11.58 -50.84
C ALA A 158 41.81 11.27 -52.18
N PRO A 159 41.24 10.44 -53.08
CA PRO A 159 41.83 10.22 -54.41
C PRO A 159 41.90 11.49 -55.27
N LEU A 160 40.90 12.37 -55.15
CA LEU A 160 40.90 13.69 -55.81
C LEU A 160 42.08 14.54 -55.32
N ALA A 161 42.24 14.67 -53.99
CA ALA A 161 43.34 15.45 -53.41
C ALA A 161 44.70 14.90 -53.84
N ILE A 162 44.89 13.57 -53.83
CA ILE A 162 46.10 12.92 -54.32
C ILE A 162 46.33 13.25 -55.81
N LYS A 163 45.30 13.12 -56.65
CA LYS A 163 45.39 13.43 -58.08
C LYS A 163 45.81 14.88 -58.33
N LEU A 164 45.18 15.83 -57.63
CA LEU A 164 45.49 17.25 -57.72
C LEU A 164 46.93 17.56 -57.29
N ILE A 165 47.42 16.94 -56.22
CA ILE A 165 48.82 17.11 -55.78
C ILE A 165 49.79 16.60 -56.86
N LEU A 166 49.50 15.44 -57.47
CA LEU A 166 50.36 14.86 -58.52
C LEU A 166 50.37 15.67 -59.82
N LEU A 167 49.31 16.44 -60.12
CA LEU A 167 49.24 17.29 -61.30
C LEU A 167 50.10 18.56 -61.21
N GLY A 168 50.65 18.87 -60.03
CA GLY A 168 51.66 19.93 -59.84
C GLY A 168 51.15 21.18 -59.11
N SER A 169 52.04 22.17 -58.99
CA SER A 169 51.90 23.31 -58.07
C SER A 169 50.64 24.15 -58.26
N GLN A 170 50.15 24.28 -59.50
CA GLN A 170 48.94 25.04 -59.82
C GLN A 170 47.65 24.48 -59.17
N TYR A 171 47.67 23.23 -58.70
CA TYR A 171 46.51 22.55 -58.10
C TYR A 171 46.58 22.40 -56.57
N TYR A 172 47.69 22.80 -55.92
CA TYR A 172 47.88 22.62 -54.48
C TYR A 172 46.82 23.33 -53.63
N VAL A 173 46.38 24.52 -54.05
CA VAL A 173 45.33 25.27 -53.36
C VAL A 173 44.00 24.52 -53.40
N VAL A 174 43.63 23.98 -54.57
CA VAL A 174 42.38 23.21 -54.75
C VAL A 174 42.43 21.89 -53.98
N ALA A 175 43.60 21.23 -53.92
CA ALA A 175 43.81 20.05 -53.09
C ALA A 175 43.62 20.36 -51.60
N ALA A 176 44.22 21.45 -51.11
CA ALA A 176 44.06 21.89 -49.73
C ALA A 176 42.60 22.27 -49.40
N MET A 177 41.90 22.97 -50.30
CA MET A 177 40.48 23.29 -50.15
C MET A 177 39.60 22.03 -50.11
N SER A 178 39.92 21.00 -50.89
CA SER A 178 39.21 19.72 -50.89
C SER A 178 39.36 18.98 -49.55
N LEU A 179 40.56 19.01 -48.96
CA LEU A 179 40.83 18.44 -47.64
C LEU A 179 40.15 19.25 -46.51
N LEU A 180 40.17 20.58 -46.59
CA LEU A 180 39.43 21.44 -45.65
C LEU A 180 37.92 21.23 -45.75
N PHE A 181 37.40 21.05 -46.96
CA PHE A 181 35.99 20.72 -47.18
C PHE A 181 35.64 19.37 -46.55
N TRP A 182 36.49 18.34 -46.74
CA TRP A 182 36.32 17.05 -46.08
C TRP A 182 36.29 17.18 -44.54
N LEU A 183 37.24 17.93 -43.97
CA LEU A 183 37.30 18.17 -42.52
C LEU A 183 36.05 18.92 -42.01
N SER A 184 35.62 19.97 -42.71
CA SER A 184 34.41 20.73 -42.40
C SER A 184 33.16 19.85 -42.42
N MET A 185 33.06 18.99 -43.44
CA MET A 185 31.97 18.06 -43.61
C MET A 185 31.99 16.95 -42.54
N ALA A 186 33.16 16.44 -42.14
CA ALA A 186 33.30 15.48 -41.05
C ALA A 186 32.89 16.09 -39.70
N MET A 187 33.31 17.34 -39.41
CA MET A 187 32.90 18.05 -38.20
C MET A 187 31.38 18.29 -38.17
N THR A 188 30.79 18.70 -39.30
CA THR A 188 29.35 18.90 -39.41
C THR A 188 28.59 17.58 -39.24
N GLY A 189 29.06 16.51 -39.87
CA GLY A 189 28.51 15.17 -39.71
C GLY A 189 28.53 14.69 -38.26
N TYR A 190 29.62 14.97 -37.52
CA TYR A 190 29.71 14.64 -36.09
C TYR A 190 28.67 15.40 -35.25
N ARG A 191 28.45 16.69 -35.53
CA ARG A 191 27.42 17.49 -34.85
C ARG A 191 26.01 16.94 -35.11
N VAL A 192 25.71 16.61 -36.37
CA VAL A 192 24.42 16.03 -36.75
C VAL A 192 24.23 14.64 -36.12
N ASN A 193 25.26 13.79 -36.14
CA ASN A 193 25.23 12.48 -35.47
C ASN A 193 24.89 12.61 -33.98
N LYS A 194 25.57 13.52 -33.27
CA LYS A 194 25.32 13.77 -31.85
C LYS A 194 23.88 14.25 -31.60
N ALA A 195 23.36 15.14 -32.44
CA ALA A 195 21.98 15.60 -32.35
C ALA A 195 20.96 14.47 -32.59
N ILE A 196 21.20 13.61 -33.58
CA ILE A 196 20.34 12.45 -33.88
C ILE A 196 20.34 11.46 -32.72
N LEU A 197 21.52 11.11 -32.20
CA LEU A 197 21.65 10.19 -31.06
C LEU A 197 20.92 10.70 -29.83
N SER A 198 21.09 11.97 -29.48
CA SER A 198 20.38 12.57 -28.34
C SER A 198 18.86 12.57 -28.54
N ASN A 199 18.37 12.81 -29.76
CA ASN A 199 16.94 12.72 -30.05
C ASN A 199 16.40 11.29 -29.96
N LEU A 200 17.16 10.30 -30.43
CA LEU A 200 16.78 8.88 -30.31
C LEU A 200 16.73 8.43 -28.85
N GLU A 201 17.73 8.81 -28.06
CA GLU A 201 17.75 8.52 -26.62
C GLU A 201 16.56 9.17 -25.91
N LEU A 202 16.30 10.45 -26.18
CA LEU A 202 15.16 11.15 -25.61
C LEU A 202 13.83 10.51 -26.01
N ARG A 203 13.67 10.11 -27.28
CA ARG A 203 12.46 9.42 -27.77
C ARG A 203 12.23 8.10 -27.04
N PHE A 204 13.27 7.28 -26.87
CA PHE A 204 13.14 6.00 -26.18
C PHE A 204 12.89 6.16 -24.68
N ASN A 205 13.53 7.14 -24.04
CA ASN A 205 13.27 7.46 -22.63
C ASN A 205 11.86 8.00 -22.41
N ASN A 206 11.35 8.84 -23.32
CA ASN A 206 9.96 9.30 -23.25
C ASN A 206 8.97 8.15 -23.47
N GLU A 207 9.25 7.24 -24.40
CA GLU A 207 8.39 6.07 -24.64
C GLU A 207 8.34 5.14 -23.41
N SER A 208 9.48 4.87 -22.79
CA SER A 208 9.54 4.05 -21.57
C SER A 208 8.87 4.74 -20.39
N LEU A 209 9.05 6.05 -20.24
CA LEU A 209 8.40 6.85 -19.20
C LEU A 209 6.89 6.87 -19.36
N ILE A 210 6.38 7.07 -20.58
CA ILE A 210 4.93 7.02 -20.86
C ILE A 210 4.36 5.65 -20.48
N LYS A 211 5.04 4.55 -20.86
CA LYS A 211 4.61 3.20 -20.48
C LYS A 211 4.57 3.02 -18.97
N PHE A 212 5.62 3.45 -18.27
CA PHE A 212 5.68 3.39 -16.81
C PHE A 212 4.55 4.19 -16.15
N LEU A 213 4.35 5.44 -16.57
CA LEU A 213 3.28 6.30 -16.05
C LEU A 213 1.88 5.75 -16.32
N SER A 214 1.66 5.13 -17.49
CA SER A 214 0.39 4.49 -17.80
C SER A 214 0.10 3.29 -16.90
N HIS A 215 1.11 2.47 -16.59
CA HIS A 215 0.97 1.35 -15.66
C HIS A 215 0.68 1.82 -14.24
N ALA A 216 1.48 2.77 -13.73
CA ALA A 216 1.30 3.33 -12.39
C ALA A 216 -0.08 4.01 -12.23
N ARG A 217 -0.57 4.66 -13.29
CA ARG A 217 -1.91 5.25 -13.30
C ARG A 217 -3.00 4.19 -13.19
N ASN A 218 -2.94 3.15 -14.03
CA ASN A 218 -3.95 2.08 -14.01
C ASN A 218 -3.98 1.38 -12.65
N GLU A 219 -2.81 1.07 -12.08
CA GLU A 219 -2.71 0.48 -10.74
C GLU A 219 -3.34 1.38 -9.66
N SER A 220 -3.11 2.70 -9.74
CA SER A 220 -3.74 3.64 -8.83
C SER A 220 -5.26 3.75 -9.01
N GLU A 221 -5.77 3.63 -10.24
CA GLU A 221 -7.21 3.62 -10.52
C GLU A 221 -7.86 2.36 -9.92
N ASP A 222 -7.24 1.18 -10.09
CA ASP A 222 -7.71 -0.08 -9.50
C ASP A 222 -7.76 -0.02 -7.96
N ILE A 223 -6.70 0.48 -7.32
CA ILE A 223 -6.64 0.64 -5.85
C ILE A 223 -7.75 1.59 -5.36
N ASN A 224 -7.99 2.69 -6.09
CA ASN A 224 -9.03 3.65 -5.72
C ASN A 224 -10.43 3.04 -5.82
N GLU A 225 -10.69 2.20 -6.82
CA GLU A 225 -11.96 1.48 -6.95
C GLU A 225 -12.17 0.46 -5.81
N GLU A 226 -11.13 -0.28 -5.45
CA GLU A 226 -11.18 -1.24 -4.33
C GLU A 226 -11.43 -0.52 -3.00
N LEU A 227 -10.70 0.57 -2.73
CA LEU A 227 -10.87 1.37 -1.52
C LEU A 227 -12.28 2.00 -1.44
N ALA A 228 -12.83 2.45 -2.56
CA ALA A 228 -14.18 3.00 -2.61
C ALA A 228 -15.24 1.93 -2.22
N LYS A 229 -15.08 0.69 -2.67
CA LYS A 229 -15.95 -0.44 -2.29
C LYS A 229 -15.82 -0.76 -0.80
N GLU A 230 -14.59 -0.79 -0.26
CA GLU A 230 -14.36 -1.05 1.15
C GLU A 230 -14.99 0.03 2.04
N ILE A 231 -14.86 1.30 1.67
CA ILE A 231 -15.48 2.42 2.40
C ILE A 231 -17.01 2.29 2.41
N ASP A 232 -17.64 1.94 1.29
CA ASP A 232 -19.09 1.75 1.24
C ASP A 232 -19.54 0.59 2.16
N GLN A 233 -18.82 -0.53 2.13
CA GLN A 233 -19.10 -1.66 3.01
C GLN A 233 -18.96 -1.29 4.49
N ARG A 234 -17.88 -0.59 4.86
CA ARG A 234 -17.66 -0.12 6.25
C ARG A 234 -18.79 0.78 6.71
N LYS A 235 -19.25 1.72 5.87
CA LYS A 235 -20.38 2.61 6.19
C LYS A 235 -21.68 1.85 6.42
N ARG A 236 -21.96 0.80 5.64
CA ARG A 236 -23.15 -0.05 5.82
C ARG A 236 -23.11 -0.78 7.16
N ILE A 237 -21.96 -1.40 7.48
CA ILE A 237 -21.76 -2.10 8.75
C ILE A 237 -21.89 -1.15 9.93
N GLU A 238 -21.29 0.04 9.86
CA GLU A 238 -21.38 1.05 10.91
C GLU A 238 -22.83 1.49 11.15
N LYS A 239 -23.61 1.69 10.08
CA LYS A 239 -25.02 2.04 10.17
C LYS A 239 -25.86 0.93 10.81
N GLU A 240 -25.62 -0.33 10.45
CA GLU A 240 -26.30 -1.48 11.06
C GLU A 240 -25.93 -1.64 12.54
N LEU A 241 -24.66 -1.45 12.87
CA LEU A 241 -24.17 -1.51 14.25
C LEU A 241 -24.81 -0.42 15.11
N ASN A 242 -24.85 0.83 14.64
CA ASN A 242 -25.51 1.92 15.35
C ASN A 242 -27.00 1.65 15.56
N LYS A 243 -27.71 1.16 14.52
CA LYS A 243 -29.12 0.79 14.65
C LYS A 243 -29.34 -0.32 15.68
N SER A 244 -28.49 -1.35 15.68
CA SER A 244 -28.57 -2.45 16.64
C SER A 244 -28.30 -1.96 18.08
N LYS A 245 -27.31 -1.08 18.25
CA LYS A 245 -26.99 -0.45 19.53
C LYS A 245 -28.16 0.38 20.05
N GLU A 246 -28.76 1.23 19.22
CA GLU A 246 -29.93 2.04 19.59
C GLU A 246 -31.11 1.17 20.03
N LEU A 247 -31.37 0.06 19.32
CA LEU A 247 -32.42 -0.89 19.71
C LEU A 247 -32.13 -1.57 21.04
N ALA A 248 -30.88 -2.00 21.28
CA ALA A 248 -30.47 -2.63 22.53
C ALA A 248 -30.57 -1.65 23.72
N GLU A 249 -30.12 -0.40 23.54
CA GLU A 249 -30.22 0.65 24.56
C GLU A 249 -31.68 1.00 24.86
N SER A 250 -32.52 1.13 23.83
CA SER A 250 -33.96 1.37 23.99
C SER A 250 -34.64 0.22 24.75
N ALA A 251 -34.36 -1.03 24.39
CA ALA A 251 -34.90 -2.20 25.07
C ALA A 251 -34.44 -2.28 26.53
N SER A 252 -33.17 -1.99 26.82
CA SER A 252 -32.63 -1.95 28.18
C SER A 252 -33.32 -0.87 29.01
N LYS A 253 -33.47 0.34 28.46
CA LYS A 253 -34.17 1.44 29.13
C LYS A 253 -35.63 1.07 29.44
N ALA A 254 -36.35 0.51 28.47
CA ALA A 254 -37.73 0.07 28.65
C ALA A 254 -37.85 -1.03 29.73
N LYS A 255 -36.93 -2.00 29.76
CA LYS A 255 -36.85 -3.04 30.80
C LYS A 255 -36.66 -2.41 32.19
N SER A 256 -35.74 -1.46 32.34
CA SER A 256 -35.49 -0.79 33.62
C SER A 256 -36.68 0.04 34.09
N GLU A 257 -37.33 0.79 33.20
CA GLU A 257 -38.51 1.60 33.52
C GLU A 257 -39.70 0.71 33.92
N PHE A 258 -39.91 -0.39 33.20
CA PHE A 258 -40.94 -1.36 33.53
C PHE A 258 -40.74 -1.95 34.94
N LEU A 259 -39.54 -2.42 35.27
CA LEU A 259 -39.25 -3.01 36.58
C LEU A 259 -39.37 -1.99 37.71
N ALA A 260 -38.91 -0.75 37.49
CA ALA A 260 -39.03 0.33 38.47
C ALA A 260 -40.51 0.65 38.78
N ASN A 261 -41.34 0.77 37.75
CA ASN A 261 -42.77 1.04 37.91
C ASN A 261 -43.49 -0.13 38.58
N MET A 262 -43.25 -1.36 38.12
CA MET A 262 -43.85 -2.56 38.70
C MET A 262 -43.50 -2.72 40.19
N SER A 263 -42.28 -2.38 40.60
CA SER A 263 -41.93 -2.44 42.01
C SER A 263 -42.76 -1.49 42.86
N HIS A 264 -43.02 -0.26 42.40
CA HIS A 264 -43.80 0.70 43.17
C HIS A 264 -45.26 0.23 43.32
N GLU A 265 -45.80 -0.36 42.26
CA GLU A 265 -47.15 -0.95 42.23
C GLU A 265 -47.27 -2.21 43.10
N ILE A 266 -46.19 -2.98 43.29
CA ILE A 266 -46.19 -4.16 44.18
C ILE A 266 -45.89 -3.77 45.63
N ARG A 267 -45.01 -2.77 45.87
CA ARG A 267 -44.63 -2.33 47.22
C ARG A 267 -45.82 -1.79 48.01
N THR A 268 -46.68 -1.01 47.38
CA THR A 268 -47.85 -0.40 48.04
C THR A 268 -48.80 -1.44 48.66
N PRO A 269 -49.31 -2.44 47.93
CA PRO A 269 -50.16 -3.48 48.52
C PRO A 269 -49.39 -4.37 49.50
N MET A 270 -48.10 -4.66 49.26
CA MET A 270 -47.29 -5.47 50.18
C MET A 270 -47.11 -4.79 51.53
N ASN A 271 -46.79 -3.49 51.56
CA ASN A 271 -46.69 -2.73 52.80
C ASN A 271 -48.04 -2.67 53.54
N GLY A 272 -49.16 -2.60 52.80
CA GLY A 272 -50.50 -2.67 53.38
C GLY A 272 -50.79 -4.03 54.04
N ILE A 273 -50.44 -5.14 53.38
CA ILE A 273 -50.56 -6.50 53.93
C ILE A 273 -49.68 -6.66 55.17
N LEU A 274 -48.41 -6.27 55.10
CA LEU A 274 -47.48 -6.36 56.23
C LEU A 274 -47.91 -5.50 57.41
N GLY A 275 -48.37 -4.27 57.17
CA GLY A 275 -48.91 -3.40 58.21
C GLY A 275 -50.14 -4.00 58.88
N THR A 276 -51.04 -4.60 58.10
CA THR A 276 -52.23 -5.28 58.64
C THR A 276 -51.85 -6.51 59.47
N LEU A 277 -50.91 -7.32 58.98
CA LEU A 277 -50.40 -8.48 59.71
C LEU A 277 -49.68 -8.05 61.00
N GLN A 278 -48.93 -6.95 60.99
CA GLN A 278 -48.27 -6.40 62.16
C GLN A 278 -49.29 -5.97 63.23
N LEU A 279 -50.32 -5.22 62.84
CA LEU A 279 -51.42 -4.84 63.73
C LEU A 279 -52.17 -6.07 64.26
N LEU A 280 -52.38 -7.08 63.41
CA LEU A 280 -53.03 -8.31 63.82
C LEU A 280 -52.21 -9.02 64.91
N ARG A 281 -50.88 -9.09 64.81
CA ARG A 281 -49.99 -9.70 65.82
C ARG A 281 -50.09 -9.05 67.21
N GLU A 282 -50.49 -7.79 67.29
CA GLU A 282 -50.66 -7.05 68.55
C GLU A 282 -52.02 -7.36 69.23
N THR A 283 -52.92 -8.07 68.56
CA THR A 283 -54.23 -8.46 69.11
C THR A 283 -54.18 -9.79 69.88
N PRO A 284 -55.11 -10.03 70.84
CA PRO A 284 -55.24 -11.32 71.51
C PRO A 284 -55.63 -12.43 70.52
N MET A 285 -54.87 -13.53 70.49
CA MET A 285 -55.11 -14.66 69.59
C MET A 285 -54.60 -15.98 70.17
N ALA A 286 -55.13 -17.10 69.68
CA ALA A 286 -54.64 -18.43 70.03
C ALA A 286 -53.24 -18.67 69.44
N GLU A 287 -52.47 -19.58 70.05
CA GLU A 287 -51.07 -19.83 69.69
C GLU A 287 -50.90 -20.27 68.22
N SER A 288 -51.78 -21.13 67.72
CA SER A 288 -51.79 -21.55 66.30
C SER A 288 -52.07 -20.40 65.33
N GLN A 289 -52.94 -19.45 65.70
CA GLN A 289 -53.19 -18.25 64.88
C GLN A 289 -51.98 -17.32 64.85
N ARG A 290 -51.29 -17.17 65.98
CA ARG A 290 -50.05 -16.38 66.07
C ARG A 290 -48.94 -16.95 65.20
N GLU A 291 -48.85 -18.27 65.13
CA GLU A 291 -47.91 -18.96 64.25
C GLU A 291 -48.22 -18.67 62.77
N TYR A 292 -49.49 -18.83 62.33
CA TYR A 292 -49.87 -18.53 60.95
C TYR A 292 -49.64 -17.06 60.55
N VAL A 293 -49.97 -16.12 61.42
CA VAL A 293 -49.74 -14.69 61.17
C VAL A 293 -48.24 -14.38 61.09
N SER A 294 -47.43 -15.02 61.94
CA SER A 294 -45.98 -14.87 61.91
C SER A 294 -45.37 -15.46 60.64
N ILE A 295 -45.85 -16.61 60.16
CA ILE A 295 -45.45 -17.20 58.88
C ILE A 295 -45.79 -16.24 57.74
N ALA A 296 -47.03 -15.77 57.66
CA ALA A 296 -47.48 -14.85 56.61
C ALA A 296 -46.67 -13.54 56.60
N TYR A 297 -46.39 -12.98 57.78
CA TYR A 297 -45.58 -11.77 57.92
C TYR A 297 -44.14 -11.99 57.44
N ASN A 298 -43.50 -13.07 57.90
CA ASN A 298 -42.13 -13.40 57.51
C ASN A 298 -42.01 -13.70 56.01
N SER A 299 -43.01 -14.36 55.42
CA SER A 299 -43.08 -14.58 53.97
C SER A 299 -43.26 -13.28 53.18
N GLY A 300 -44.06 -12.35 53.68
CA GLY A 300 -44.23 -11.03 53.06
C GLY A 300 -42.95 -10.19 53.09
N GLU A 301 -42.23 -10.18 54.22
CA GLU A 301 -40.92 -9.53 54.36
C GLU A 301 -39.89 -10.14 53.41
N ALA A 302 -39.84 -11.47 53.31
CA ALA A 302 -38.95 -12.16 52.38
C ALA A 302 -39.24 -11.81 50.91
N LEU A 303 -40.52 -11.73 50.53
CA LEU A 303 -40.93 -11.34 49.18
C LEU A 303 -40.56 -9.88 48.88
N LEU A 304 -40.75 -8.97 49.83
CA LEU A 304 -40.40 -7.57 49.67
C LEU A 304 -38.87 -7.38 49.53
N SER A 305 -38.09 -8.15 50.30
CA SER A 305 -36.63 -8.17 50.17
C SER A 305 -36.20 -8.63 48.77
N LEU A 306 -36.73 -9.76 48.29
CA LEU A 306 -36.42 -10.28 46.96
C LEU A 306 -36.76 -9.29 45.85
N LEU A 307 -37.88 -8.59 45.99
CA LEU A 307 -38.31 -7.58 45.03
C LEU A 307 -37.38 -6.36 45.01
N ASN A 308 -36.92 -5.91 46.17
CA ASN A 308 -35.93 -4.84 46.27
C ASN A 308 -34.57 -5.28 45.69
N ASP A 309 -34.16 -6.53 45.89
CA ASP A 309 -32.93 -7.06 45.31
C ASP A 309 -32.97 -7.11 43.77
N ILE A 310 -34.10 -7.51 43.17
CA ILE A 310 -34.31 -7.51 41.71
C ILE A 310 -34.23 -6.07 41.14
N LEU A 311 -34.78 -5.10 41.87
CA LEU A 311 -34.68 -3.70 41.47
C LEU A 311 -33.25 -3.17 41.54
N ASP A 312 -32.54 -3.44 42.63
CA ASP A 312 -31.16 -2.99 42.80
C ASP A 312 -30.27 -3.61 41.72
N PHE A 313 -30.47 -4.89 41.39
CA PHE A 313 -29.83 -5.53 40.23
C PHE A 313 -30.13 -4.79 38.91
N SER A 314 -31.39 -4.43 38.67
CA SER A 314 -31.80 -3.70 37.46
C SER A 314 -31.19 -2.30 37.38
N LYS A 315 -30.99 -1.63 38.52
CA LYS A 315 -30.30 -0.33 38.59
C LYS A 315 -28.80 -0.46 38.32
N ILE A 316 -28.18 -1.54 38.79
CA ILE A 316 -26.76 -1.84 38.54
C ILE A 316 -26.54 -2.16 37.05
N GLU A 317 -27.37 -3.03 36.46
CA GLU A 317 -27.31 -3.39 35.03
C GLU A 317 -27.46 -2.16 34.12
N ALA A 318 -28.30 -1.20 34.52
CA ALA A 318 -28.49 0.06 33.81
C ALA A 318 -27.44 1.14 34.12
N GLY A 319 -26.46 0.88 35.00
CA GLY A 319 -25.47 1.88 35.45
C GLY A 319 -26.06 3.05 36.24
N LYS A 320 -27.28 2.91 36.77
CA LYS A 320 -28.02 3.96 37.49
C LYS A 320 -27.90 3.86 39.01
N MET A 321 -27.16 2.88 39.54
CA MET A 321 -26.95 2.77 40.99
C MET A 321 -25.96 3.84 41.46
N THR A 322 -26.44 4.76 42.28
CA THR A 322 -25.61 5.73 42.99
C THR A 322 -25.30 5.21 44.39
N LEU A 323 -24.01 5.14 44.74
CA LEU A 323 -23.58 4.84 46.10
C LEU A 323 -23.62 6.11 46.95
N GLU A 324 -24.14 5.99 48.16
CA GLU A 324 -24.06 7.09 49.13
C GLU A 324 -22.65 7.19 49.71
N SER A 325 -22.27 8.40 50.14
CA SER A 325 -21.00 8.65 50.82
C SER A 325 -21.25 9.45 52.09
N ILE A 326 -21.73 8.76 53.12
CA ILE A 326 -22.04 9.36 54.42
C ILE A 326 -21.04 8.88 55.50
N PRO A 327 -20.76 9.71 56.53
CA PRO A 327 -19.96 9.27 57.67
C PRO A 327 -20.71 8.20 58.49
N PHE A 328 -20.07 7.08 58.79
CA PHE A 328 -20.63 6.04 59.66
C PHE A 328 -19.54 5.27 60.44
N GLU A 329 -19.95 4.60 61.51
CA GLU A 329 -19.06 3.77 62.34
C GLU A 329 -19.15 2.29 61.92
N LEU A 330 -18.08 1.76 61.31
CA LEU A 330 -18.05 0.38 60.82
C LEU A 330 -18.18 -0.65 61.96
N ALA A 331 -17.57 -0.37 63.11
CA ALA A 331 -17.67 -1.25 64.28
C ALA A 331 -19.11 -1.37 64.81
N GLN A 332 -19.84 -0.27 64.80
CA GLN A 332 -21.25 -0.24 65.20
C GLN A 332 -22.11 -1.01 64.18
N LEU A 333 -21.88 -0.84 62.87
CA LEU A 333 -22.56 -1.60 61.82
C LEU A 333 -22.39 -3.12 62.00
N ILE A 334 -21.15 -3.58 62.23
CA ILE A 334 -20.85 -5.00 62.43
C ILE A 334 -21.49 -5.53 63.72
N LYS A 335 -21.47 -4.73 64.79
CA LYS A 335 -22.13 -5.08 66.06
C LYS A 335 -23.64 -5.27 65.87
N GLU A 336 -24.29 -4.34 65.18
CA GLU A 336 -25.73 -4.43 64.88
C GLU A 336 -26.05 -5.64 64.02
N LEU A 337 -25.22 -5.94 63.02
CA LEU A 337 -25.42 -7.10 62.17
C LEU A 337 -25.33 -8.43 62.95
N ARG A 338 -24.37 -8.53 63.89
CA ARG A 338 -24.26 -9.69 64.79
C ARG A 338 -25.47 -9.84 65.69
N ILE A 339 -26.00 -8.75 66.23
CA ILE A 339 -27.21 -8.76 67.06
C ILE A 339 -28.41 -9.24 66.23
N LEU A 340 -28.57 -8.71 65.01
CA LEU A 340 -29.67 -9.07 64.11
C LEU A 340 -29.69 -10.57 63.77
N LEU A 341 -28.52 -11.16 63.53
CA LEU A 341 -28.38 -12.56 63.12
C LEU A 341 -28.23 -13.54 64.29
N LYS A 342 -28.18 -13.05 65.53
CA LYS A 342 -27.93 -13.87 66.72
C LYS A 342 -28.93 -15.01 66.86
N ASN A 343 -30.23 -14.72 66.79
CA ASN A 343 -31.26 -15.74 66.97
C ASN A 343 -31.15 -16.86 65.92
N LYS A 344 -30.91 -16.51 64.65
CA LYS A 344 -30.73 -17.49 63.56
C LYS A 344 -29.49 -18.36 63.76
N ALA A 345 -28.42 -17.79 64.32
CA ALA A 345 -27.19 -18.53 64.62
C ALA A 345 -27.38 -19.44 65.84
N ASP A 346 -28.04 -18.96 66.88
CA ASP A 346 -28.36 -19.72 68.10
C ASP A 346 -29.27 -20.92 67.79
N GLU A 347 -30.29 -20.76 66.93
CA GLU A 347 -31.14 -21.85 66.43
C GLU A 347 -30.36 -22.97 65.72
N ARG A 348 -29.23 -22.61 65.09
CA ARG A 348 -28.33 -23.53 64.38
C ARG A 348 -27.15 -23.99 65.24
N GLY A 349 -27.00 -23.51 66.47
CA GLY A 349 -25.83 -23.81 67.32
C GLY A 349 -24.51 -23.25 66.79
N VAL A 350 -24.54 -22.12 66.09
CA VAL A 350 -23.39 -21.46 65.46
C VAL A 350 -22.98 -20.22 66.27
N THR A 351 -21.70 -20.08 66.58
CA THR A 351 -21.17 -18.91 67.31
C THR A 351 -20.81 -17.77 66.35
N LEU A 352 -21.29 -16.55 66.62
CA LEU A 352 -20.95 -15.35 65.82
C LEU A 352 -19.83 -14.52 66.45
N VAL A 353 -18.69 -14.42 65.75
CA VAL A 353 -17.50 -13.66 66.18
C VAL A 353 -17.28 -12.43 65.30
N GLY A 354 -16.86 -11.32 65.90
CA GLY A 354 -16.45 -10.11 65.16
C GLY A 354 -15.06 -9.67 65.59
N GLU A 355 -14.13 -9.64 64.66
CA GLU A 355 -12.74 -9.20 64.83
C GLU A 355 -12.52 -7.95 63.96
N ILE A 356 -12.17 -6.83 64.58
CA ILE A 356 -11.90 -5.57 63.88
C ILE A 356 -10.51 -5.08 64.29
N ASP A 357 -9.65 -4.84 63.31
CA ASP A 357 -8.33 -4.26 63.51
C ASP A 357 -8.44 -2.89 64.19
N GLN A 358 -7.63 -2.66 65.22
CA GLN A 358 -7.62 -1.40 65.99
C GLN A 358 -7.19 -0.19 65.15
N ARG A 359 -6.54 -0.42 64.00
CA ARG A 359 -6.15 0.62 63.04
C ARG A 359 -7.30 1.16 62.20
N VAL A 360 -8.47 0.51 62.21
CA VAL A 360 -9.65 0.99 61.48
C VAL A 360 -10.11 2.33 62.07
N PRO A 361 -10.23 3.40 61.27
CA PRO A 361 -10.75 4.68 61.74
C PRO A 361 -12.15 4.52 62.35
N LYS A 362 -12.42 5.21 63.46
CA LYS A 362 -13.72 5.13 64.16
C LYS A 362 -14.90 5.46 63.25
N VAL A 363 -14.72 6.47 62.38
CA VAL A 363 -15.72 6.91 61.40
C VAL A 363 -15.09 6.84 60.02
N ILE A 364 -15.78 6.21 59.07
CA ILE A 364 -15.41 6.16 57.65
C ILE A 364 -16.53 6.75 56.80
N LYS A 365 -16.22 7.20 55.59
CA LYS A 365 -17.22 7.63 54.60
C LYS A 365 -17.50 6.52 53.60
N GLY A 366 -18.77 6.23 53.38
CA GLY A 366 -19.22 5.26 52.40
C GLY A 366 -20.73 5.02 52.48
N ASP A 367 -21.17 3.89 51.93
CA ASP A 367 -22.56 3.48 51.92
C ASP A 367 -22.79 2.37 52.97
N PRO A 368 -23.24 2.71 54.20
CA PRO A 368 -23.45 1.72 55.25
C PRO A 368 -24.57 0.73 54.92
N VAL A 369 -25.55 1.13 54.10
CA VAL A 369 -26.67 0.25 53.73
C VAL A 369 -26.16 -0.86 52.82
N ARG A 370 -25.36 -0.52 51.80
CA ARG A 370 -24.80 -1.51 50.87
C ARG A 370 -23.74 -2.39 51.52
N ILE A 371 -22.89 -1.83 52.37
CA ILE A 371 -21.91 -2.62 53.13
C ILE A 371 -22.64 -3.61 54.06
N ARG A 372 -23.69 -3.16 54.74
CA ARG A 372 -24.53 -4.04 55.57
C ARG A 372 -25.17 -5.15 54.74
N GLN A 373 -25.69 -4.84 53.56
CA GLN A 373 -26.31 -5.83 52.66
C GLN A 373 -25.30 -6.89 52.20
N ILE A 374 -24.10 -6.48 51.79
CA ILE A 374 -23.03 -7.41 51.40
C ILE A 374 -22.69 -8.35 52.57
N LEU A 375 -22.40 -7.78 53.74
CA LEU A 375 -22.02 -8.57 54.91
C LEU A 375 -23.18 -9.45 55.40
N ALA A 376 -24.42 -8.95 55.38
CA ALA A 376 -25.60 -9.73 55.74
C ALA A 376 -25.75 -10.95 54.83
N ASN A 377 -25.66 -10.78 53.51
CA ASN A 377 -25.78 -11.87 52.54
C ASN A 377 -24.71 -12.94 52.75
N LEU A 378 -23.45 -12.53 52.94
CA LEU A 378 -22.35 -13.45 53.23
C LEU A 378 -22.56 -14.19 54.56
N MET A 379 -22.95 -13.46 55.61
CA MET A 379 -23.19 -14.02 56.94
C MET A 379 -24.39 -14.99 56.98
N THR A 380 -25.48 -14.66 56.30
CA THR A 380 -26.65 -15.56 56.24
C THR A 380 -26.33 -16.83 55.47
N ASN A 381 -25.50 -16.75 54.41
CA ASN A 381 -25.01 -17.93 53.71
C ASN A 381 -24.10 -18.77 54.61
N ALA A 382 -23.15 -18.14 55.29
CA ALA A 382 -22.26 -18.81 56.23
C ALA A 382 -23.02 -19.55 57.35
N ILE A 383 -24.03 -18.91 57.97
CA ILE A 383 -24.88 -19.55 58.99
C ILE A 383 -25.69 -20.70 58.40
N LYS A 384 -26.22 -20.54 57.18
CA LYS A 384 -27.03 -21.57 56.51
C LYS A 384 -26.24 -22.87 56.23
N PHE A 385 -24.96 -22.76 55.90
CA PHE A 385 -24.11 -23.88 55.50
C PHE A 385 -23.16 -24.39 56.61
N THR A 386 -23.27 -23.83 57.82
CA THR A 386 -22.53 -24.28 59.01
C THR A 386 -23.48 -24.99 59.96
N ASP A 387 -23.32 -26.30 60.15
CA ASP A 387 -24.18 -27.07 61.04
C ASP A 387 -23.80 -26.92 62.52
N LYS A 388 -22.50 -26.87 62.84
CA LYS A 388 -21.95 -26.58 64.18
C LYS A 388 -20.58 -25.93 64.04
N GLY A 389 -20.30 -24.89 64.83
CA GLY A 389 -19.00 -24.22 64.82
C GLY A 389 -19.10 -22.70 64.93
N GLU A 390 -18.26 -21.98 64.20
CA GLU A 390 -18.20 -20.51 64.24
C GLU A 390 -18.33 -19.86 62.87
N VAL A 391 -18.97 -18.70 62.86
CA VAL A 391 -18.96 -17.75 61.73
C VAL A 391 -18.38 -16.44 62.22
N LYS A 392 -17.32 -15.99 61.56
CA LYS A 392 -16.48 -14.86 61.97
C LYS A 392 -16.47 -13.78 60.91
N ILE A 393 -16.71 -12.53 61.31
CA ILE A 393 -16.43 -11.35 60.49
C ILE A 393 -15.07 -10.82 60.89
N ARG A 394 -14.11 -10.76 59.96
CA ARG A 394 -12.80 -10.13 60.15
C ARG A 394 -12.69 -8.87 59.30
N VAL A 395 -12.21 -7.78 59.92
CA VAL A 395 -11.89 -6.54 59.22
C VAL A 395 -10.45 -6.14 59.47
N ASP A 396 -9.65 -6.18 58.41
CA ASP A 396 -8.23 -5.81 58.43
C ASP A 396 -7.94 -4.54 57.63
N VAL A 397 -6.98 -3.74 58.09
CA VAL A 397 -6.46 -2.60 57.32
C VAL A 397 -5.34 -3.08 56.40
N LEU A 398 -5.56 -3.01 55.09
CA LEU A 398 -4.54 -3.33 54.07
C LEU A 398 -3.64 -2.14 53.76
N ALA A 399 -4.19 -0.93 53.75
CA ALA A 399 -3.46 0.31 53.52
C ALA A 399 -4.18 1.48 54.19
N LEU A 400 -3.39 2.41 54.74
CA LEU A 400 -3.86 3.66 55.31
C LEU A 400 -3.15 4.80 54.60
N GLU A 401 -3.91 5.66 53.95
CA GLU A 401 -3.43 6.84 53.22
C GLU A 401 -4.01 8.10 53.88
N GLU A 402 -3.51 9.28 53.51
CA GLU A 402 -3.85 10.56 54.17
C GLU A 402 -5.37 10.87 54.16
N LYS A 403 -6.12 10.39 53.16
CA LYS A 403 -7.57 10.63 53.02
C LYS A 403 -8.40 9.37 52.73
N SER A 404 -7.78 8.18 52.77
CA SER A 404 -8.38 6.92 52.35
C SER A 404 -7.90 5.77 53.22
N VAL A 405 -8.78 4.78 53.43
CA VAL A 405 -8.42 3.51 54.07
C VAL A 405 -8.87 2.36 53.17
N ARG A 406 -7.98 1.39 52.95
CA ARG A 406 -8.31 0.15 52.25
C ARG A 406 -8.55 -0.95 53.27
N LEU A 407 -9.79 -1.41 53.35
CA LEU A 407 -10.21 -2.45 54.26
C LEU A 407 -10.37 -3.78 53.53
N ARG A 408 -9.96 -4.87 54.16
CA ARG A 408 -10.39 -6.23 53.80
C ARG A 408 -11.45 -6.67 54.79
N MET A 409 -12.61 -7.07 54.28
CA MET A 409 -13.69 -7.62 55.07
C MET A 409 -13.91 -9.06 54.67
N GLU A 410 -13.78 -9.99 55.62
CA GLU A 410 -13.90 -11.43 55.39
C GLU A 410 -15.03 -11.98 56.26
N VAL A 411 -15.83 -12.89 55.70
CA VAL A 411 -16.74 -13.75 56.45
C VAL A 411 -16.17 -15.16 56.35
N ILE A 412 -15.82 -15.72 57.50
CA ILE A 412 -15.15 -17.01 57.61
C ILE A 412 -16.09 -17.94 58.35
N ASP A 413 -16.43 -19.08 57.74
CA ASP A 413 -17.28 -20.11 58.33
C ASP A 413 -16.54 -21.44 58.44
N THR A 414 -17.02 -22.30 59.33
CA THR A 414 -16.52 -23.67 59.52
C THR A 414 -17.42 -24.72 58.88
N GLY A 415 -18.18 -24.34 57.85
CA GLY A 415 -19.14 -25.19 57.16
C GLY A 415 -18.51 -26.15 56.15
N ILE A 416 -19.34 -26.70 55.26
CA ILE A 416 -18.98 -27.72 54.27
C ILE A 416 -17.93 -27.26 53.23
N GLY A 417 -17.62 -25.96 53.18
CA GLY A 417 -16.76 -25.37 52.16
C GLY A 417 -17.41 -25.38 50.78
N ILE A 418 -16.64 -24.94 49.78
CA ILE A 418 -17.12 -24.79 48.39
C ILE A 418 -16.11 -25.47 47.47
N SER A 419 -16.57 -26.40 46.62
CA SER A 419 -15.71 -27.08 45.66
C SER A 419 -15.09 -26.10 44.65
N GLU A 420 -13.92 -26.42 44.11
CA GLU A 420 -13.23 -25.56 43.14
C GLU A 420 -14.07 -25.27 41.89
N GLU A 421 -14.92 -26.21 41.47
CA GLU A 421 -15.81 -26.01 40.33
C GLU A 421 -16.94 -25.01 40.65
N ALA A 422 -17.52 -25.10 41.85
CA ALA A 422 -18.56 -24.18 42.30
C ALA A 422 -18.00 -22.77 42.55
N GLN A 423 -16.77 -22.63 43.05
CA GLN A 423 -16.07 -21.35 43.21
C GLN A 423 -15.98 -20.56 41.89
N ARG A 424 -15.71 -21.24 40.77
CA ARG A 424 -15.61 -20.59 39.45
C ARG A 424 -16.94 -20.08 38.91
N LYS A 425 -18.06 -20.56 39.43
CA LYS A 425 -19.41 -20.22 38.96
C LYS A 425 -20.21 -19.33 39.93
N LEU A 426 -19.69 -19.09 41.13
CA LEU A 426 -20.40 -18.45 42.25
C LEU A 426 -20.91 -17.03 41.96
N PHE A 427 -20.21 -16.29 41.12
CA PHE A 427 -20.56 -14.91 40.75
C PHE A 427 -21.23 -14.80 39.36
N ASN A 428 -21.56 -15.92 38.73
CA ASN A 428 -22.36 -15.92 37.52
C ASN A 428 -23.84 -15.83 37.87
N ALA A 429 -24.58 -14.98 37.15
CA ALA A 429 -26.01 -14.79 37.36
C ALA A 429 -26.78 -16.13 37.31
N PHE A 430 -27.75 -16.29 38.23
CA PHE A 430 -28.66 -17.45 38.30
C PHE A 430 -28.02 -18.82 38.58
N THR A 431 -26.79 -18.87 39.09
CA THR A 431 -26.13 -20.14 39.42
C THR A 431 -26.37 -20.54 40.87
N GLN A 432 -26.99 -21.70 41.12
CA GLN A 432 -27.12 -22.31 42.44
C GLN A 432 -26.10 -23.44 42.59
N ALA A 433 -25.33 -23.45 43.68
CA ALA A 433 -24.31 -24.48 43.92
C ALA A 433 -24.92 -25.85 44.31
N ALA A 434 -26.22 -25.93 44.61
CA ALA A 434 -26.93 -27.17 44.91
C ALA A 434 -28.36 -27.11 44.34
N GLY A 435 -28.71 -28.07 43.50
CA GLY A 435 -30.10 -28.50 43.33
C GLY A 435 -30.55 -29.21 44.60
N SER A 436 -31.83 -29.05 44.94
CA SER A 436 -32.53 -29.61 46.11
C SER A 436 -32.10 -31.01 46.54
#